data_AF-B8GV83-F1
#
_entry.id   AF-B8GV83-F1
#
_cell.length_a   1.000
_cell.length_b   1.000
_cell.length_c   1.000
_cell.angle_alpha   90.00
_cell.angle_beta   90.00
_cell.angle_gamma   90.00
#
_symmetry.space_group_name_H-M   'P 1'
#
loop_
_entity.id
_entity.type
_entity.pdbx_description
1 polymer ?
#
loop_
_entity_poly.entity_id
_entity_poly.type
_entity_poly.pdbx_seq_one_letter_code
_entity_poly.pdbx_strand_id
1 'polypeptide(L)'
;MRPHPTLIPALLLLPLAILMLQGCERESFEARRSADAVYAEPMAPRRATETIPGLPEAFDRDAQYTRDLYVATSGDDTSGDGSPDAPFATLSRAARDATPGTRIHLGEGVYPPLGTLPELQGLASAPIAILGQGNAIIDGSQTEEVIAGLHLSNPRYVVIEGLHIRNTYPHGISIDDGGDYASPAGPIILRHLKIQDVGRGQNNDCLKLSGVDHFQILGSEFANCDQGEAIDMVGSHHGLISGNTFRQTPGTAVQTKGGSSDILIHGNRFIGVTARSVNLGGHTGTPYFRPLDAPFEAARIRVLSNIFYRSGDTAIAFTGCIECLAAHNTLIDPQGYIVRLLEEHPELAIGRDGQFINNLIVFKASETRGYVSPGRNSHPETFTLGWNLWYARDRQRYRGPHHDRRLAMEEGTIKGLDPKFLNPAAGDYRLAADSPAIGLGKERHGDALPDYDGHFFAPSPAIGAYSHTRVST
;
A
#
# COMPACT_ATOMS: atom_id res chain seq x y z
N MET A 1 69.71 11.14 -33.52
CA MET A 1 68.41 11.54 -34.08
C MET A 1 67.54 10.29 -34.13
N ARG A 2 66.52 10.24 -33.27
CA ARG A 2 65.60 9.09 -33.13
C ARG A 2 64.54 9.16 -34.24
N PRO A 3 64.22 8.08 -34.95
CA PRO A 3 62.99 8.00 -35.73
C PRO A 3 61.84 7.42 -34.89
N HIS A 4 60.64 7.86 -35.21
CA HIS A 4 59.35 7.56 -34.57
C HIS A 4 59.03 6.06 -34.43
N PRO A 5 58.28 5.66 -33.39
CA PRO A 5 57.50 4.43 -33.44
C PRO A 5 56.13 4.67 -34.10
N THR A 6 55.74 3.70 -34.90
CA THR A 6 54.49 3.54 -35.64
C THR A 6 53.28 3.36 -34.73
N LEU A 7 52.15 3.98 -35.12
CA LEU A 7 50.82 3.70 -34.56
C LEU A 7 50.39 2.27 -34.91
N ILE A 8 49.87 1.55 -33.91
CA ILE A 8 49.04 0.34 -34.10
C ILE A 8 47.57 0.81 -33.99
N PRO A 9 46.67 0.44 -34.92
CA PRO A 9 45.26 0.79 -34.80
C PRO A 9 44.56 -0.15 -33.79
N ALA A 10 43.88 0.45 -32.81
CA ALA A 10 42.94 -0.25 -31.94
C ALA A 10 41.69 -0.60 -32.76
N LEU A 11 41.52 -1.88 -33.08
CA LEU A 11 40.34 -2.40 -33.77
C LEU A 11 39.68 -3.48 -32.90
N LEU A 12 38.39 -3.27 -32.62
CA LEU A 12 37.35 -4.26 -32.25
C LEU A 12 37.42 -4.95 -30.87
N LEU A 13 36.74 -4.36 -29.88
CA LEU A 13 36.22 -5.07 -28.69
C LEU A 13 34.74 -4.74 -28.41
N LEU A 14 33.94 -4.47 -29.45
CA LEU A 14 32.57 -3.95 -29.31
C LEU A 14 31.40 -4.83 -29.79
N PRO A 15 31.44 -6.18 -29.74
CA PRO A 15 30.20 -6.97 -29.83
C PRO A 15 29.84 -7.77 -28.56
N LEU A 16 30.70 -7.85 -27.54
CA LEU A 16 30.40 -8.69 -26.36
C LEU A 16 29.54 -7.99 -25.29
N ALA A 17 29.67 -6.67 -25.14
CA ALA A 17 28.92 -5.91 -24.13
C ALA A 17 27.43 -5.74 -24.48
N ILE A 18 27.11 -5.60 -25.77
CA ILE A 18 25.71 -5.49 -26.25
C ILE A 18 24.97 -6.83 -26.11
N LEU A 19 25.66 -7.95 -26.30
CA LEU A 19 25.07 -9.29 -26.14
C LEU A 19 24.78 -9.62 -24.66
N MET A 20 25.62 -9.16 -23.72
CA MET A 20 25.37 -9.35 -22.28
C MET A 20 24.24 -8.46 -21.73
N LEU A 21 24.12 -7.21 -22.20
CA LEU A 21 23.01 -6.33 -21.84
C LEU A 21 21.67 -6.90 -22.36
N GLN A 22 21.62 -7.34 -23.62
CA GLN A 22 20.43 -7.98 -24.19
C GLN A 22 20.09 -9.33 -23.52
N GLY A 23 21.09 -10.07 -23.04
CA GLY A 23 20.89 -11.30 -22.27
C GLY A 23 20.29 -11.05 -20.88
N CYS A 24 20.78 -10.04 -20.17
CA CYS A 24 20.30 -9.64 -18.84
C CYS A 24 18.87 -9.05 -18.89
N GLU A 25 18.57 -8.25 -19.93
CA GLU A 25 17.21 -7.74 -20.19
C GLU A 25 16.23 -8.88 -20.55
N ARG A 26 16.66 -9.90 -21.30
CA ARG A 26 15.81 -11.07 -21.59
C ARG A 26 15.58 -11.95 -20.38
N GLU A 27 16.61 -12.23 -19.57
CA GLU A 27 16.46 -13.02 -18.34
C GLU A 27 15.58 -12.32 -17.30
N SER A 28 15.72 -11.00 -17.15
CA SER A 28 14.84 -10.20 -16.27
C SER A 28 13.41 -10.10 -16.80
N PHE A 29 13.21 -10.02 -18.12
CA PHE A 29 11.89 -10.03 -18.74
C PHE A 29 11.20 -11.41 -18.63
N GLU A 30 11.92 -12.51 -18.82
CA GLU A 30 11.41 -13.88 -18.63
C GLU A 30 11.18 -14.22 -17.14
N ALA A 31 12.00 -13.71 -16.23
CA ALA A 31 11.78 -13.78 -14.78
C ALA A 31 10.53 -12.99 -14.36
N ARG A 32 10.31 -11.79 -14.91
CA ARG A 32 9.07 -11.00 -14.71
C ARG A 32 7.85 -11.74 -15.27
N ARG A 33 7.93 -12.25 -16.51
CA ARG A 33 6.83 -13.00 -17.15
C ARG A 33 6.49 -14.32 -16.44
N SER A 34 7.49 -14.98 -15.85
CA SER A 34 7.27 -16.19 -15.02
C SER A 34 6.71 -15.86 -13.64
N ALA A 35 7.13 -14.76 -13.01
CA ALA A 35 6.47 -14.23 -11.82
C ALA A 35 5.01 -13.83 -12.10
N ASP A 36 4.75 -13.12 -13.19
CA ASP A 36 3.41 -12.73 -13.63
C ASP A 36 2.51 -13.96 -13.89
N ALA A 37 3.07 -15.09 -14.35
CA ALA A 37 2.34 -16.34 -14.52
C ALA A 37 2.11 -17.11 -13.20
N VAL A 38 3.01 -16.99 -12.23
CA VAL A 38 2.90 -17.59 -10.88
C VAL A 38 1.95 -16.78 -9.98
N TYR A 39 1.85 -15.47 -10.22
CA TYR A 39 1.01 -14.51 -9.50
C TYR A 39 -0.15 -13.96 -10.35
N ALA A 40 -0.44 -14.57 -11.50
CA ALA A 40 -1.64 -14.32 -12.30
C ALA A 40 -2.84 -14.73 -11.48
N GLU A 41 -3.26 -13.86 -10.57
CA GLU A 41 -4.49 -14.07 -9.87
C GLU A 41 -5.63 -13.82 -10.85
N PRO A 42 -6.55 -14.77 -11.01
CA PRO A 42 -7.79 -14.45 -11.66
C PRO A 42 -8.53 -13.47 -10.73
N MET A 43 -8.79 -12.27 -11.23
CA MET A 43 -9.43 -11.22 -10.43
C MET A 43 -10.90 -11.13 -10.78
N ALA A 44 -11.76 -11.40 -9.80
CA ALA A 44 -13.09 -10.82 -9.84
C ALA A 44 -12.95 -9.29 -9.66
N PRO A 45 -13.51 -8.46 -10.56
CA PRO A 45 -13.55 -7.03 -10.33
C PRO A 45 -14.31 -6.76 -9.02
N ARG A 46 -13.72 -5.96 -8.13
CA ARG A 46 -14.49 -5.34 -7.05
C ARG A 46 -15.60 -4.53 -7.72
N ARG A 47 -16.84 -4.59 -7.20
CA ARG A 47 -17.84 -3.61 -7.62
C ARG A 47 -17.32 -2.24 -7.21
N ALA A 48 -16.85 -1.45 -8.17
CA ALA A 48 -16.37 -0.10 -7.91
C ALA A 48 -17.56 0.74 -7.46
N THR A 49 -17.62 1.04 -6.18
CA THR A 49 -18.47 2.10 -5.63
C THR A 49 -17.53 3.16 -5.09
N GLU A 50 -17.62 4.38 -5.62
CA GLU A 50 -16.79 5.53 -5.19
C GLU A 50 -16.94 5.82 -3.69
N THR A 51 -18.10 5.50 -3.12
CA THR A 51 -18.39 5.60 -1.69
C THR A 51 -18.76 4.23 -1.13
N ILE A 52 -18.10 3.82 -0.05
CA ILE A 52 -18.42 2.58 0.67
C ILE A 52 -19.04 2.99 2.00
N PRO A 53 -20.31 2.62 2.27
CA PRO A 53 -20.97 2.94 3.53
C PRO A 53 -20.14 2.54 4.75
N GLY A 54 -20.04 3.43 5.74
CA GLY A 54 -19.29 3.20 6.98
C GLY A 54 -17.80 3.54 6.91
N LEU A 55 -17.22 3.78 5.72
CA LEU A 55 -15.88 4.34 5.61
C LEU A 55 -15.92 5.88 5.65
N PRO A 56 -14.82 6.55 6.08
CA PRO A 56 -14.67 8.00 5.95
C PRO A 56 -14.93 8.47 4.51
N GLU A 57 -15.73 9.52 4.36
CA GLU A 57 -16.00 10.12 3.06
C GLU A 57 -14.80 10.95 2.57
N ALA A 58 -14.59 10.98 1.26
CA ALA A 58 -13.58 11.84 0.64
C ALA A 58 -13.95 13.32 0.88
N PHE A 59 -13.00 14.12 1.39
CA PHE A 59 -13.25 15.54 1.69
C PHE A 59 -13.61 16.37 0.46
N ASP A 60 -13.30 15.89 -0.75
CA ASP A 60 -13.57 16.58 -2.00
C ASP A 60 -14.96 16.29 -2.59
N ARG A 61 -15.79 15.48 -1.93
CA ARG A 61 -17.15 15.16 -2.42
C ARG A 61 -17.99 16.40 -2.69
N ASP A 62 -17.96 17.35 -1.76
CA ASP A 62 -18.77 18.58 -1.81
C ASP A 62 -17.93 19.81 -2.19
N ALA A 63 -16.70 19.58 -2.69
CA ALA A 63 -15.76 20.62 -3.06
C ALA A 63 -16.26 21.47 -4.23
N GLN A 64 -15.93 22.76 -4.18
CA GLN A 64 -16.16 23.73 -5.24
C GLN A 64 -14.85 24.00 -5.99
N TYR A 65 -14.90 23.82 -7.30
CA TYR A 65 -13.80 24.19 -8.19
C TYR A 65 -14.24 25.35 -9.07
N THR A 66 -13.45 26.41 -9.09
CA THR A 66 -13.78 27.67 -9.78
C THR A 66 -12.78 28.02 -10.88
N ARG A 67 -11.72 27.20 -11.03
CA ARG A 67 -10.65 27.42 -11.99
C ARG A 67 -10.15 26.09 -12.53
N ASP A 68 -9.89 26.04 -13.83
CA ASP A 68 -9.20 24.95 -14.48
C ASP A 68 -7.90 25.47 -15.10
N LEU A 69 -6.84 24.69 -14.95
CA LEU A 69 -5.54 24.87 -15.59
C LEU A 69 -5.22 23.60 -16.39
N TYR A 70 -4.66 23.75 -17.58
CA TYR A 70 -4.35 22.65 -18.47
C TYR A 70 -2.84 22.55 -18.70
N VAL A 71 -2.34 21.32 -18.66
CA VAL A 71 -0.95 20.97 -18.92
C VAL A 71 -0.93 19.96 -20.07
N ALA A 72 -0.08 20.21 -21.07
CA ALA A 72 0.07 19.32 -22.21
C ALA A 72 1.54 19.26 -22.65
N THR A 73 1.95 18.14 -23.25
CA THR A 73 3.30 17.97 -23.83
C THR A 73 3.61 18.96 -24.95
N SER A 74 2.58 19.54 -25.58
CA SER A 74 2.68 20.60 -26.59
C SER A 74 2.52 22.01 -26.02
N GLY A 75 2.36 22.16 -24.70
CA GLY A 75 2.19 23.44 -24.05
C GLY A 75 3.48 24.26 -23.98
N ASP A 76 3.38 25.45 -23.40
CA ASP A 76 4.51 26.36 -23.25
C ASP A 76 4.46 27.08 -21.90
N ASP A 77 5.52 26.95 -21.10
CA ASP A 77 5.57 27.55 -19.75
C ASP A 77 5.87 29.05 -19.74
N THR A 78 6.15 29.67 -20.90
CA THR A 78 6.43 31.11 -21.02
C THR A 78 5.22 31.86 -21.57
N SER A 79 4.60 31.32 -22.62
CA SER A 79 3.52 31.93 -23.39
C SER A 79 2.16 31.29 -23.18
N GLY A 80 2.10 30.06 -22.64
CA GLY A 80 0.85 29.44 -22.20
C GLY A 80 0.22 30.23 -21.05
N ASP A 81 -1.11 30.29 -21.05
CA ASP A 81 -1.92 30.91 -19.98
C ASP A 81 -2.65 29.87 -19.12
N GLY A 82 -2.46 28.58 -19.43
CA GLY A 82 -3.08 27.47 -18.73
C GLY A 82 -4.51 27.17 -19.18
N SER A 83 -5.00 27.81 -20.24
CA SER A 83 -6.26 27.44 -20.90
C SER A 83 -6.09 26.18 -21.78
N PRO A 84 -7.19 25.54 -22.23
CA PRO A 84 -7.09 24.44 -23.19
C PRO A 84 -6.39 24.80 -24.50
N ASP A 85 -6.53 26.05 -24.97
CA ASP A 85 -5.98 26.51 -26.25
C ASP A 85 -4.50 26.93 -26.13
N ALA A 86 -4.06 27.32 -24.93
CA ALA A 86 -2.68 27.68 -24.62
C ALA A 86 -2.23 27.05 -23.28
N PRO A 87 -2.11 25.71 -23.22
CA PRO A 87 -1.79 25.00 -21.99
C PRO A 87 -0.35 25.27 -21.54
N PHE A 88 -0.09 25.07 -20.25
CA PHE A 88 1.27 25.01 -19.74
C PHE A 88 1.99 23.76 -20.24
N ALA A 89 3.33 23.82 -20.33
CA ALA A 89 4.15 22.66 -20.68
C ALA A 89 4.35 21.73 -19.47
N THR A 90 4.41 22.30 -18.27
CA THR A 90 4.71 21.54 -17.05
C THR A 90 3.66 21.69 -15.97
N LEU A 91 3.47 20.60 -15.21
CA LEU A 91 2.64 20.59 -14.02
C LEU A 91 3.24 21.47 -12.91
N SER A 92 4.57 21.62 -12.83
CA SER A 92 5.21 22.55 -11.89
C SER A 92 4.85 24.01 -12.16
N ARG A 93 4.69 24.42 -13.43
CA ARG A 93 4.17 25.76 -13.76
C ARG A 93 2.71 25.91 -13.33
N ALA A 94 1.85 24.95 -13.67
CA ALA A 94 0.44 24.99 -13.30
C ALA A 94 0.24 25.02 -11.77
N ALA A 95 1.03 24.25 -11.02
CA ALA A 95 0.96 24.20 -9.56
C ALA A 95 1.33 25.54 -8.91
N ARG A 96 2.28 26.29 -9.47
CA ARG A 96 2.63 27.64 -8.99
C ARG A 96 1.51 28.66 -9.21
N ASP A 97 0.73 28.49 -10.27
CA ASP A 97 -0.37 29.39 -10.63
C ASP A 97 -1.70 28.96 -9.98
N ALA A 98 -1.72 27.82 -9.29
CA ALA A 98 -2.91 27.28 -8.64
C ALA A 98 -3.27 28.03 -7.35
N THR A 99 -4.56 28.27 -7.18
CA THR A 99 -5.18 28.82 -5.96
C THR A 99 -6.24 27.83 -5.43
N PRO A 100 -6.72 27.97 -4.18
CA PRO A 100 -7.86 27.17 -3.71
C PRO A 100 -9.00 27.11 -4.73
N GLY A 101 -9.53 25.91 -4.99
CA GLY A 101 -10.57 25.65 -5.99
C GLY A 101 -10.04 25.44 -7.41
N THR A 102 -8.73 25.27 -7.60
CA THR A 102 -8.13 24.98 -8.92
C THR A 102 -8.11 23.48 -9.21
N ARG A 103 -8.52 23.11 -10.43
CA ARG A 103 -8.22 21.81 -11.06
C ARG A 103 -7.08 21.98 -12.05
N ILE A 104 -6.05 21.15 -11.93
CA ILE A 104 -4.97 21.07 -12.90
C ILE A 104 -5.17 19.77 -13.67
N HIS A 105 -5.48 19.88 -14.96
CA HIS A 105 -5.63 18.76 -15.89
C HIS A 105 -4.29 18.46 -16.53
N LEU A 106 -3.68 17.33 -16.19
CA LEU A 106 -2.52 16.80 -16.88
C LEU A 106 -3.00 15.96 -18.06
N GLY A 107 -2.90 16.51 -19.27
CA GLY A 107 -3.29 15.85 -20.50
C GLY A 107 -2.47 14.60 -20.79
N GLU A 108 -2.98 13.73 -21.66
CA GLU A 108 -2.27 12.52 -22.08
C GLU A 108 -0.86 12.83 -22.59
N GLY A 109 0.11 12.01 -22.17
CA GLY A 109 1.50 12.19 -22.54
C GLY A 109 2.46 11.66 -21.50
N VAL A 110 3.75 11.72 -21.84
CA VAL A 110 4.85 11.34 -20.95
C VAL A 110 5.54 12.62 -20.50
N TYR A 111 5.65 12.80 -19.18
CA TYR A 111 6.24 13.96 -18.53
C TYR A 111 7.44 13.50 -17.67
N PRO A 112 8.49 14.33 -17.56
CA PRO A 112 9.57 14.05 -16.64
C PRO A 112 9.10 14.17 -15.17
N PRO A 113 9.84 13.58 -14.22
CA PRO A 113 9.63 13.83 -12.80
C PRO A 113 9.63 15.32 -12.47
N LEU A 114 8.76 15.72 -11.56
CA LEU A 114 8.55 17.13 -11.25
C LEU A 114 9.46 17.65 -10.14
N GLY A 115 9.94 16.75 -9.28
CA GLY A 115 10.55 17.13 -8.02
C GLY A 115 9.56 17.79 -7.07
N THR A 116 10.01 18.83 -6.38
CA THR A 116 9.30 19.45 -5.25
C THR A 116 8.26 20.47 -5.70
N LEU A 117 7.02 20.26 -5.26
CA LEU A 117 5.92 21.21 -5.22
C LEU A 117 5.71 21.66 -3.77
N PRO A 118 6.30 22.78 -3.34
CA PRO A 118 6.11 23.29 -2.01
C PRO A 118 4.76 24.01 -1.88
N GLU A 119 4.15 23.94 -0.71
CA GLU A 119 3.06 24.84 -0.30
C GLU A 119 1.83 24.83 -1.23
N LEU A 120 1.41 23.64 -1.66
CA LEU A 120 0.14 23.51 -2.38
C LEU A 120 -1.03 23.58 -1.37
N GLN A 121 -1.55 24.80 -1.20
CA GLN A 121 -2.51 25.17 -0.15
C GLN A 121 -3.94 25.32 -0.71
N GLY A 122 -4.73 24.25 -0.63
CA GLY A 122 -6.18 24.28 -0.84
C GLY A 122 -6.98 24.63 0.42
N LEU A 123 -8.30 24.61 0.31
CA LEU A 123 -9.25 24.74 1.42
C LEU A 123 -10.22 23.55 1.45
N ALA A 124 -10.83 23.26 2.59
CA ALA A 124 -11.82 22.19 2.72
C ALA A 124 -12.96 22.27 1.68
N SER A 125 -13.49 23.48 1.44
CA SER A 125 -14.54 23.71 0.45
C SER A 125 -14.02 23.97 -0.96
N ALA A 126 -12.71 24.19 -1.12
CA ALA A 126 -12.07 24.57 -2.38
C ALA A 126 -10.64 23.99 -2.43
N PRO A 127 -10.50 22.66 -2.52
CA PRO A 127 -9.20 22.00 -2.59
C PRO A 127 -8.49 22.32 -3.91
N ILE A 128 -7.20 21.99 -3.98
CA ILE A 128 -6.46 21.98 -5.24
C ILE A 128 -6.39 20.53 -5.74
N ALA A 129 -6.81 20.28 -6.98
CA ALA A 129 -6.80 18.95 -7.57
C ALA A 129 -5.81 18.86 -8.73
N ILE A 130 -5.03 17.78 -8.78
CA ILE A 130 -4.18 17.38 -9.91
C ILE A 130 -4.81 16.13 -10.52
N LEU A 131 -5.26 16.23 -11.77
CA LEU A 131 -6.07 15.21 -12.45
C LEU A 131 -5.32 14.72 -13.70
N GLY A 132 -4.92 13.44 -13.68
CA GLY A 132 -4.41 12.75 -14.87
C GLY A 132 -5.53 12.42 -15.84
N GLN A 133 -5.33 12.75 -17.11
CA GLN A 133 -6.26 12.43 -18.20
C GLN A 133 -5.67 11.32 -19.07
N GLY A 134 -6.45 10.26 -19.32
CA GLY A 134 -6.04 9.14 -20.17
C GLY A 134 -4.71 8.54 -19.69
N ASN A 135 -3.72 8.44 -20.57
CA ASN A 135 -2.37 8.00 -20.23
C ASN A 135 -1.47 9.19 -19.86
N ALA A 136 -1.80 9.92 -18.80
CA ALA A 136 -0.91 10.93 -18.21
C ALA A 136 0.15 10.22 -17.35
N ILE A 137 1.38 10.12 -17.88
CA ILE A 137 2.48 9.34 -17.29
C ILE A 137 3.59 10.27 -16.82
N ILE A 138 3.95 10.19 -15.55
CA ILE A 138 5.22 10.72 -15.02
C ILE A 138 6.24 9.58 -15.08
N ASP A 139 7.28 9.74 -15.90
CA ASP A 139 8.24 8.68 -16.19
C ASP A 139 9.67 9.11 -15.85
N GLY A 140 10.27 8.46 -14.85
CA GLY A 140 11.62 8.76 -14.41
C GLY A 140 12.71 8.48 -15.45
N SER A 141 12.42 7.70 -16.50
CA SER A 141 13.35 7.52 -17.63
C SER A 141 13.57 8.78 -18.47
N GLN A 142 12.77 9.83 -18.27
CA GLN A 142 12.95 11.11 -18.95
C GLN A 142 14.06 11.97 -18.34
N THR A 143 14.72 11.51 -17.27
CA THR A 143 15.82 12.21 -16.62
C THR A 143 16.86 11.24 -16.06
N GLU A 144 18.11 11.70 -16.01
CA GLU A 144 19.19 11.00 -15.29
C GLU A 144 19.33 11.51 -13.84
N GLU A 145 18.54 12.51 -13.46
CA GLU A 145 18.56 13.09 -12.12
C GLU A 145 17.95 12.14 -11.07
N VAL A 146 18.44 12.26 -9.85
CA VAL A 146 17.86 11.59 -8.67
C VAL A 146 16.73 12.47 -8.14
N ILE A 147 15.51 12.17 -8.58
CA ILE A 147 14.33 13.00 -8.33
C ILE A 147 13.08 12.13 -8.22
N ALA A 148 12.31 12.33 -7.14
CA ALA A 148 11.02 11.66 -7.00
C ALA A 148 10.08 12.06 -8.15
N GLY A 149 9.20 11.14 -8.55
CA GLY A 149 8.18 11.44 -9.57
C GLY A 149 7.39 12.69 -9.22
N LEU A 150 6.91 12.73 -7.98
CA LEU A 150 6.27 13.89 -7.38
C LEU A 150 6.69 14.02 -5.91
N HIS A 151 7.07 15.22 -5.48
CA HIS A 151 7.32 15.51 -4.07
C HIS A 151 6.45 16.70 -3.65
N LEU A 152 5.54 16.53 -2.69
CA LEU A 152 4.76 17.62 -2.12
C LEU A 152 5.29 17.92 -0.73
N SER A 153 5.70 19.17 -0.51
CA SER A 153 6.15 19.61 0.80
C SER A 153 5.13 20.58 1.40
N ASN A 154 4.68 20.26 2.60
CA ASN A 154 3.64 20.95 3.36
C ASN A 154 2.28 21.16 2.63
N PRO A 155 1.72 20.18 1.90
CA PRO A 155 0.42 20.36 1.22
C PRO A 155 -0.75 20.46 2.21
N ARG A 156 -1.83 21.15 1.82
CA ARG A 156 -3.12 21.15 2.53
C ARG A 156 -4.28 21.04 1.54
N TYR A 157 -5.26 20.18 1.83
CA TYR A 157 -6.46 19.98 1.01
C TYR A 157 -6.13 19.78 -0.48
N VAL A 158 -5.30 18.77 -0.75
CA VAL A 158 -4.85 18.41 -2.10
C VAL A 158 -5.48 17.08 -2.54
N VAL A 159 -5.94 17.02 -3.78
CA VAL A 159 -6.40 15.78 -4.44
C VAL A 159 -5.45 15.45 -5.58
N ILE A 160 -4.99 14.21 -5.64
CA ILE A 160 -4.23 13.68 -6.77
C ILE A 160 -4.97 12.47 -7.30
N GLU A 161 -5.34 12.51 -8.57
CA GLU A 161 -6.18 11.49 -9.19
C GLU A 161 -5.68 11.08 -10.58
N GLY A 162 -5.77 9.78 -10.88
CA GLY A 162 -5.67 9.28 -12.26
C GLY A 162 -4.27 9.33 -12.87
N LEU A 163 -3.22 9.58 -12.07
CA LEU A 163 -1.84 9.62 -12.57
C LEU A 163 -1.23 8.22 -12.64
N HIS A 164 -0.42 8.02 -13.68
CA HIS A 164 0.49 6.89 -13.78
C HIS A 164 1.93 7.38 -13.51
N ILE A 165 2.61 6.79 -12.54
CA ILE A 165 3.98 7.13 -12.15
C ILE A 165 4.83 5.86 -12.29
N ARG A 166 5.94 5.96 -13.03
CA ARG A 166 6.84 4.82 -13.23
C ARG A 166 8.31 5.16 -13.40
N ASN A 167 9.17 4.17 -13.19
CA ASN A 167 10.62 4.28 -13.40
C ASN A 167 11.29 5.42 -12.62
N THR A 168 10.69 5.87 -11.52
CA THR A 168 11.18 7.02 -10.74
C THR A 168 12.14 6.58 -9.64
N TYR A 169 13.02 7.50 -9.21
CA TYR A 169 14.00 7.25 -8.15
C TYR A 169 14.35 8.57 -7.44
N PRO A 170 14.26 8.67 -6.11
CA PRO A 170 14.15 7.55 -5.15
C PRO A 170 12.73 7.10 -4.83
N HIS A 171 11.71 7.91 -5.12
CA HIS A 171 10.32 7.62 -4.76
C HIS A 171 9.37 7.85 -5.95
N GLY A 172 8.19 7.23 -5.90
CA GLY A 172 7.08 7.53 -6.82
C GLY A 172 6.49 8.89 -6.45
N ILE A 173 5.84 8.91 -5.29
CA ILE A 173 5.36 10.13 -4.63
C ILE A 173 5.98 10.21 -3.24
N SER A 174 6.44 11.40 -2.84
CA SER A 174 6.80 11.72 -1.45
C SER A 174 5.95 12.89 -0.98
N ILE A 175 5.39 12.81 0.23
CA ILE A 175 4.65 13.89 0.88
C ILE A 175 5.22 14.08 2.29
N ASP A 176 5.57 15.32 2.62
CA ASP A 176 6.04 15.67 3.96
C ASP A 176 5.47 16.98 4.51
N ASP A 177 5.63 17.17 5.82
CA ASP A 177 5.27 18.37 6.59
C ASP A 177 6.22 19.56 6.39
N GLY A 178 7.16 19.49 5.44
CA GLY A 178 8.18 20.53 5.22
C GLY A 178 9.18 20.68 6.35
N GLY A 179 9.21 19.75 7.31
CA GLY A 179 10.06 19.81 8.49
C GLY A 179 9.44 20.57 9.66
N ASP A 180 8.19 21.04 9.55
CA ASP A 180 7.45 21.63 10.67
C ASP A 180 6.53 20.60 11.32
N TYR A 181 7.04 19.92 12.35
CA TYR A 181 6.33 18.83 13.01
C TYR A 181 5.13 19.31 13.85
N ALA A 182 4.97 20.62 14.04
CA ALA A 182 3.80 21.19 14.71
C ALA A 182 2.62 21.38 13.74
N SER A 183 2.86 21.29 12.43
CA SER A 183 1.89 21.55 11.37
C SER A 183 1.91 20.39 10.36
N PRO A 184 1.30 19.23 10.69
CA PRO A 184 1.34 18.05 9.83
C PRO A 184 0.73 18.32 8.46
N ALA A 185 1.30 17.73 7.41
CA ALA A 185 0.78 17.76 6.06
C ALA A 185 -0.63 17.15 5.95
N GLY A 186 -1.43 17.62 5.00
CA GLY A 186 -2.79 17.12 4.75
C GLY A 186 -3.91 18.03 5.30
N PRO A 187 -5.21 17.77 5.01
CA PRO A 187 -5.73 16.55 4.40
C PRO A 187 -5.30 16.35 2.95
N ILE A 188 -5.17 15.08 2.54
CA ILE A 188 -4.79 14.71 1.16
C ILE A 188 -5.55 13.47 0.66
N ILE A 189 -5.98 13.49 -0.60
CA ILE A 189 -6.56 12.32 -1.28
C ILE A 189 -5.66 11.92 -2.43
N LEU A 190 -5.28 10.65 -2.47
CA LEU A 190 -4.60 9.98 -3.56
C LEU A 190 -5.54 8.90 -4.09
N ARG A 191 -6.09 9.04 -5.29
CA ARG A 191 -7.04 8.05 -5.82
C ARG A 191 -6.80 7.65 -7.26
N HIS A 192 -7.15 6.41 -7.60
CA HIS A 192 -7.04 5.89 -8.96
C HIS A 192 -5.63 6.07 -9.56
N LEU A 193 -4.60 5.95 -8.73
CA LEU A 193 -3.21 6.07 -9.16
C LEU A 193 -2.67 4.72 -9.61
N LYS A 194 -1.70 4.75 -10.52
CA LYS A 194 -0.85 3.60 -10.82
C LYS A 194 0.60 3.97 -10.56
N ILE A 195 1.24 3.35 -9.57
CA ILE A 195 2.64 3.61 -9.21
C ILE A 195 3.42 2.31 -9.33
N GLN A 196 4.40 2.27 -10.25
CA GLN A 196 5.13 1.03 -10.52
C GLN A 196 6.60 1.22 -10.87
N ASP A 197 7.40 0.17 -10.70
CA ASP A 197 8.82 0.15 -11.08
C ASP A 197 9.60 1.34 -10.48
N VAL A 198 9.35 1.64 -9.20
CA VAL A 198 10.01 2.72 -8.45
C VAL A 198 11.23 2.17 -7.75
N GLY A 199 12.35 2.90 -7.80
CA GLY A 199 13.56 2.59 -7.03
C GLY A 199 14.67 1.90 -7.82
N ARG A 200 15.87 1.83 -7.20
CA ARG A 200 17.08 1.18 -7.76
C ARG A 200 17.90 0.41 -6.70
N GLY A 201 17.25 -0.04 -5.61
CA GLY A 201 17.80 -1.04 -4.69
C GLY A 201 18.09 -0.56 -3.26
N GLN A 202 17.35 0.42 -2.74
CA GLN A 202 17.52 0.97 -1.38
C GLN A 202 16.15 1.20 -0.69
N ASN A 203 16.07 2.09 0.30
CA ASN A 203 14.80 2.54 0.92
C ASN A 203 14.00 3.43 -0.06
N ASN A 204 13.53 2.83 -1.16
CA ASN A 204 12.84 3.49 -2.25
C ASN A 204 11.36 3.10 -2.24
N ASP A 205 10.53 4.06 -1.82
CA ASP A 205 9.10 3.82 -1.65
C ASP A 205 8.28 4.28 -2.86
N CYS A 206 7.28 3.50 -3.25
CA CYS A 206 6.32 3.95 -4.27
C CYS A 206 5.56 5.19 -3.77
N LEU A 207 5.13 5.17 -2.51
CA LEU A 207 4.54 6.31 -1.83
C LEU A 207 5.16 6.45 -0.44
N LYS A 208 5.75 7.62 -0.17
CA LYS A 208 6.28 7.98 1.15
C LYS A 208 5.44 9.08 1.77
N LEU A 209 4.98 8.87 3.00
CA LEU A 209 4.27 9.85 3.82
C LEU A 209 5.07 10.11 5.10
N SER A 210 5.43 11.35 5.37
CA SER A 210 6.15 11.76 6.59
C SER A 210 5.44 12.93 7.26
N GLY A 211 4.89 12.74 8.46
CA GLY A 211 4.15 13.79 9.15
C GLY A 211 2.83 14.18 8.45
N VAL A 212 2.10 13.19 7.92
CA VAL A 212 0.85 13.43 7.17
C VAL A 212 -0.36 13.02 7.99
N ASP A 213 -1.29 13.94 8.18
CA ASP A 213 -2.56 13.74 8.87
C ASP A 213 -3.73 13.76 7.89
N HIS A 214 -4.77 12.98 8.17
CA HIS A 214 -6.02 12.97 7.43
C HIS A 214 -5.83 12.68 5.93
N PHE A 215 -5.34 11.49 5.60
CA PHE A 215 -5.09 11.07 4.23
C PHE A 215 -6.03 9.95 3.78
N GLN A 216 -6.33 9.91 2.48
CA GLN A 216 -7.04 8.80 1.85
C GLN A 216 -6.27 8.30 0.63
N ILE A 217 -6.03 6.99 0.56
CA ILE A 217 -5.38 6.31 -0.56
C ILE A 217 -6.37 5.29 -1.10
N LEU A 218 -6.96 5.57 -2.26
CA LEU A 218 -8.17 4.92 -2.73
C LEU A 218 -8.00 4.30 -4.11
N GLY A 219 -8.43 3.05 -4.28
CA GLY A 219 -8.60 2.44 -5.61
C GLY A 219 -7.34 2.47 -6.49
N SER A 220 -6.16 2.47 -5.90
CA SER A 220 -4.87 2.64 -6.60
C SER A 220 -4.13 1.31 -6.75
N GLU A 221 -3.22 1.24 -7.73
CA GLU A 221 -2.36 0.11 -8.01
C GLU A 221 -0.89 0.44 -7.69
N PHE A 222 -0.24 -0.44 -6.92
CA PHE A 222 1.17 -0.39 -6.59
C PHE A 222 1.85 -1.67 -7.05
N ALA A 223 2.89 -1.59 -7.87
CA ALA A 223 3.55 -2.78 -8.40
C ALA A 223 5.07 -2.63 -8.50
N ASN A 224 5.82 -3.69 -8.20
CA ASN A 224 7.29 -3.71 -8.38
C ASN A 224 8.02 -2.51 -7.72
N CYS A 225 7.59 -2.11 -6.51
CA CYS A 225 8.27 -1.09 -5.71
C CYS A 225 9.57 -1.67 -5.14
N ASP A 226 10.72 -1.25 -5.65
CA ASP A 226 12.03 -1.89 -5.41
C ASP A 226 12.57 -1.65 -3.99
N GLN A 227 12.96 -2.73 -3.30
CA GLN A 227 13.60 -2.86 -1.96
C GLN A 227 13.08 -2.00 -0.77
N GLY A 228 12.34 -0.92 -0.96
CA GLY A 228 11.61 -0.16 0.05
C GLY A 228 10.16 -0.62 0.18
N GLU A 229 9.29 0.28 0.62
CA GLU A 229 7.88 -0.03 0.80
C GLU A 229 6.98 0.44 -0.35
N ALA A 230 5.86 -0.25 -0.60
CA ALA A 230 4.89 0.32 -1.54
C ALA A 230 4.26 1.59 -0.95
N ILE A 231 3.94 1.57 0.35
CA ILE A 231 3.55 2.73 1.16
C ILE A 231 4.37 2.71 2.45
N ASP A 232 5.32 3.65 2.59
CA ASP A 232 6.05 3.93 3.84
C ASP A 232 5.40 5.13 4.54
N MET A 233 5.01 4.96 5.80
CA MET A 233 4.47 6.03 6.64
C MET A 233 5.33 6.23 7.87
N VAL A 234 5.71 7.48 8.12
CA VAL A 234 6.43 7.90 9.33
C VAL A 234 5.66 9.01 10.02
N GLY A 235 5.12 8.71 11.21
CA GLY A 235 4.37 9.67 12.01
C GLY A 235 3.16 10.24 11.28
N SER A 236 2.38 9.37 10.65
CA SER A 236 1.17 9.74 9.91
C SER A 236 -0.09 9.31 10.67
N HIS A 237 -1.15 10.11 10.62
CA HIS A 237 -2.34 9.89 11.46
C HIS A 237 -3.66 10.00 10.70
N HIS A 238 -4.70 9.35 11.24
CA HIS A 238 -6.08 9.49 10.76
C HIS A 238 -6.26 9.14 9.27
N GLY A 239 -5.67 8.02 8.85
CA GLY A 239 -5.58 7.61 7.45
C GLY A 239 -6.59 6.55 7.03
N LEU A 240 -6.98 6.56 5.75
CA LEU A 240 -7.72 5.48 5.09
C LEU A 240 -6.94 4.96 3.88
N ILE A 241 -6.62 3.66 3.86
CA ILE A 241 -6.02 2.96 2.72
C ILE A 241 -7.05 1.93 2.27
N SER A 242 -7.79 2.19 1.19
CA SER A 242 -8.89 1.31 0.79
C SER A 242 -9.04 1.02 -0.69
N GLY A 243 -9.36 -0.24 -1.00
CA GLY A 243 -9.63 -0.67 -2.37
C GLY A 243 -8.40 -0.72 -3.26
N ASN A 244 -7.20 -0.63 -2.70
CA ASN A 244 -5.96 -0.65 -3.45
C ASN A 244 -5.52 -2.08 -3.78
N THR A 245 -4.69 -2.21 -4.81
CA THR A 245 -4.03 -3.47 -5.17
C THR A 245 -2.52 -3.30 -5.11
N PHE A 246 -1.86 -4.18 -4.36
CA PHE A 246 -0.40 -4.27 -4.25
C PHE A 246 0.05 -5.56 -4.93
N ARG A 247 0.94 -5.46 -5.93
CA ARG A 247 1.42 -6.62 -6.71
C ARG A 247 2.92 -6.73 -6.68
N GLN A 248 3.38 -7.95 -6.39
CA GLN A 248 4.78 -8.37 -6.60
C GLN A 248 5.78 -7.38 -6.01
N THR A 249 5.45 -6.78 -4.86
CA THR A 249 6.34 -5.87 -4.16
C THR A 249 7.43 -6.69 -3.48
N PRO A 250 8.72 -6.51 -3.80
CA PRO A 250 9.81 -7.23 -3.14
C PRO A 250 9.89 -6.90 -1.65
N GLY A 251 9.77 -5.61 -1.29
CA GLY A 251 9.73 -5.13 0.08
C GLY A 251 8.33 -5.17 0.70
N THR A 252 8.17 -4.48 1.83
CA THR A 252 6.89 -4.44 2.55
C THR A 252 5.85 -3.67 1.73
N ALA A 253 4.61 -4.14 1.64
CA ALA A 253 3.61 -3.37 0.88
C ALA A 253 3.14 -2.15 1.67
N VAL A 254 2.62 -2.30 2.89
CA VAL A 254 2.21 -1.14 3.71
C VAL A 254 2.92 -1.19 5.06
N GLN A 255 3.61 -0.10 5.42
CA GLN A 255 4.26 0.05 6.71
C GLN A 255 3.84 1.33 7.43
N THR A 256 3.35 1.19 8.67
CA THR A 256 3.00 2.32 9.55
C THR A 256 4.00 2.40 10.69
N LYS A 257 4.86 3.43 10.75
CA LYS A 257 5.88 3.56 11.80
C LYS A 257 6.02 5.00 12.30
N GLY A 258 6.91 5.26 13.25
CA GLY A 258 7.34 6.60 13.65
C GLY A 258 6.30 7.42 14.40
N GLY A 259 5.43 6.75 15.18
CA GLY A 259 4.33 7.37 15.92
C GLY A 259 2.99 7.31 15.20
N SER A 260 2.94 6.70 14.01
CA SER A 260 1.72 6.63 13.20
C SER A 260 0.55 6.02 13.97
N SER A 261 -0.65 6.59 13.86
CA SER A 261 -1.82 6.07 14.59
C SER A 261 -3.16 6.35 13.93
N ASP A 262 -4.17 5.58 14.33
CA ASP A 262 -5.55 5.74 13.86
C ASP A 262 -5.68 5.61 12.32
N ILE A 263 -5.05 4.59 11.75
CA ILE A 263 -5.09 4.29 10.31
C ILE A 263 -5.91 3.03 10.04
N LEU A 264 -6.82 3.12 9.08
CA LEU A 264 -7.63 2.01 8.58
C LEU A 264 -7.10 1.52 7.22
N ILE A 265 -6.62 0.28 7.18
CA ILE A 265 -6.22 -0.46 5.98
C ILE A 265 -7.35 -1.42 5.64
N HIS A 266 -8.24 -1.04 4.72
CA HIS A 266 -9.52 -1.72 4.50
C HIS A 266 -9.74 -2.19 3.06
N GLY A 267 -10.15 -3.44 2.86
CA GLY A 267 -10.66 -3.88 1.54
C GLY A 267 -9.61 -3.82 0.42
N ASN A 268 -8.32 -3.93 0.75
CA ASN A 268 -7.22 -3.95 -0.20
C ASN A 268 -6.89 -5.39 -0.62
N ARG A 269 -6.13 -5.52 -1.70
CA ARG A 269 -5.63 -6.79 -2.21
C ARG A 269 -4.10 -6.79 -2.26
N PHE A 270 -3.49 -7.77 -1.60
CA PHE A 270 -2.03 -7.96 -1.57
C PHE A 270 -1.69 -9.25 -2.32
N ILE A 271 -0.95 -9.15 -3.41
CA ILE A 271 -0.72 -10.26 -4.35
C ILE A 271 0.78 -10.45 -4.53
N GLY A 272 1.31 -11.57 -4.02
CA GLY A 272 2.72 -11.92 -4.22
C GLY A 272 3.70 -10.94 -3.58
N VAL A 273 3.31 -10.28 -2.48
CA VAL A 273 4.23 -9.44 -1.71
C VAL A 273 5.28 -10.34 -1.06
N THR A 274 6.56 -10.12 -1.35
CA THR A 274 7.63 -11.07 -0.99
C THR A 274 8.06 -10.92 0.47
N ALA A 275 8.16 -9.70 1.00
CA ALA A 275 8.46 -9.45 2.42
C ALA A 275 7.18 -9.48 3.28
N ARG A 276 6.92 -8.40 4.05
CA ARG A 276 5.73 -8.27 4.89
C ARG A 276 4.61 -7.62 4.07
N SER A 277 3.42 -8.20 3.97
CA SER A 277 2.32 -7.50 3.25
C SER A 277 1.86 -6.27 4.02
N VAL A 278 1.65 -6.39 5.33
CA VAL A 278 1.41 -5.24 6.21
C VAL A 278 2.33 -5.32 7.42
N ASN A 279 3.07 -4.25 7.71
CA ASN A 279 3.92 -4.10 8.88
C ASN A 279 3.40 -2.96 9.78
N LEU A 280 2.91 -3.33 10.96
CA LEU A 280 2.33 -2.42 11.93
C LEU A 280 3.39 -2.04 12.96
N GLY A 281 4.08 -0.94 12.71
CA GLY A 281 5.24 -0.47 13.46
C GLY A 281 6.55 -0.79 12.74
N GLY A 282 7.67 -0.87 13.47
CA GLY A 282 8.99 -1.04 12.87
C GLY A 282 10.12 -0.52 13.75
N HIS A 283 11.04 0.21 13.14
CA HIS A 283 12.12 0.92 13.82
C HIS A 283 12.39 2.24 13.10
N THR A 284 11.99 3.33 13.74
CA THR A 284 12.15 4.71 13.28
C THR A 284 13.25 5.39 14.08
N GLY A 285 14.08 6.18 13.41
CA GLY A 285 15.06 7.02 14.13
C GLY A 285 14.37 8.12 14.92
N THR A 286 14.82 8.38 16.16
CA THR A 286 14.23 9.36 17.09
C THR A 286 13.86 10.72 16.46
N PRO A 287 14.69 11.35 15.60
CA PRO A 287 14.36 12.65 15.00
C PRO A 287 13.19 12.63 14.00
N TYR A 288 12.69 11.45 13.64
CA TYR A 288 11.63 11.27 12.65
C TYR A 288 10.30 10.86 13.28
N PHE A 289 10.16 10.84 14.60
CA PHE A 289 8.85 10.60 15.20
C PHE A 289 7.94 11.81 15.06
N ARG A 290 6.64 11.54 14.84
CA ARG A 290 5.60 12.56 14.92
C ARG A 290 4.47 11.99 15.78
N PRO A 291 4.11 12.64 16.90
CA PRO A 291 4.90 13.68 17.59
C PRO A 291 6.29 13.14 18.02
N LEU A 292 7.27 14.03 18.27
CA LEU A 292 8.66 13.65 18.59
C LEU A 292 8.80 12.75 19.83
N ASP A 293 7.89 12.87 20.77
CA ASP A 293 7.84 12.13 22.03
C ASP A 293 6.86 10.95 21.99
N ALA A 294 6.41 10.54 20.80
CA ALA A 294 5.53 9.39 20.63
C ALA A 294 6.14 8.14 21.30
N PRO A 295 5.43 7.49 22.22
CA PRO A 295 5.99 6.40 23.01
C PRO A 295 5.94 5.04 22.30
N PHE A 296 5.50 4.99 21.03
CA PHE A 296 5.27 3.78 20.25
C PHE A 296 5.61 4.00 18.78
N GLU A 297 5.91 2.91 18.06
CA GLU A 297 6.06 2.97 16.60
C GLU A 297 4.73 3.18 15.89
N ALA A 298 3.70 2.47 16.36
CA ALA A 298 2.35 2.60 15.82
C ALA A 298 1.29 2.29 16.88
N ALA A 299 0.12 2.92 16.76
CA ALA A 299 -1.01 2.63 17.63
C ALA A 299 -2.35 2.62 16.89
N ARG A 300 -3.27 1.74 17.29
CA ARG A 300 -4.66 1.68 16.77
C ARG A 300 -4.73 1.56 15.24
N ILE A 301 -3.79 0.81 14.66
CA ILE A 301 -3.81 0.49 13.22
C ILE A 301 -4.73 -0.70 12.98
N ARG A 302 -5.65 -0.56 12.01
CA ARG A 302 -6.71 -1.53 11.76
C ARG A 302 -6.61 -2.08 10.35
N VAL A 303 -6.31 -3.37 10.22
CA VAL A 303 -6.21 -4.13 8.96
C VAL A 303 -7.47 -4.96 8.80
N LEU A 304 -8.43 -4.46 8.02
CA LEU A 304 -9.79 -5.01 7.98
C LEU A 304 -10.24 -5.43 6.59
N SER A 305 -10.92 -6.58 6.50
CA SER A 305 -11.59 -7.01 5.27
C SER A 305 -10.66 -7.07 4.06
N ASN A 306 -9.34 -7.29 4.22
CA ASN A 306 -8.39 -7.36 3.11
C ASN A 306 -8.22 -8.79 2.60
N ILE A 307 -7.74 -8.92 1.37
CA ILE A 307 -7.40 -10.19 0.74
C ILE A 307 -5.88 -10.25 0.56
N PHE A 308 -5.26 -11.30 1.09
CA PHE A 308 -3.85 -11.59 0.92
C PHE A 308 -3.72 -12.86 0.09
N TYR A 309 -2.98 -12.80 -1.00
CA TYR A 309 -2.72 -13.93 -1.87
C TYR A 309 -1.22 -14.12 -2.02
N ARG A 310 -0.71 -15.27 -1.57
CA ARG A 310 0.71 -15.65 -1.66
C ARG A 310 1.67 -14.63 -1.04
N SER A 311 1.37 -14.14 0.15
CA SER A 311 2.33 -13.36 0.96
C SER A 311 3.57 -14.22 1.26
N GLY A 312 4.77 -13.67 1.07
CA GLY A 312 6.05 -14.38 1.15
C GLY A 312 6.57 -14.62 2.57
N ASP A 313 7.24 -13.64 3.18
CA ASP A 313 7.81 -13.78 4.53
C ASP A 313 6.72 -13.71 5.61
N THR A 314 5.84 -12.71 5.52
CA THR A 314 4.71 -12.57 6.44
C THR A 314 3.52 -11.82 5.85
N ALA A 315 2.29 -12.29 6.09
CA ALA A 315 1.11 -11.54 5.68
C ALA A 315 0.93 -10.28 6.55
N ILE A 316 0.89 -10.44 7.88
CA ILE A 316 0.70 -9.32 8.81
C ILE A 316 1.71 -9.41 9.96
N ALA A 317 2.47 -8.34 10.17
CA ALA A 317 3.40 -8.22 11.29
C ALA A 317 2.93 -7.12 12.26
N PHE A 318 2.79 -7.47 13.52
CA PHE A 318 2.63 -6.55 14.64
C PHE A 318 4.02 -6.28 15.20
N THR A 319 4.57 -5.11 14.97
CA THR A 319 5.99 -4.79 15.22
C THR A 319 6.10 -3.61 16.19
N GLY A 320 5.94 -3.88 17.49
CA GLY A 320 5.96 -2.85 18.54
C GLY A 320 4.72 -1.95 18.53
N CYS A 321 3.61 -2.41 17.93
CA CYS A 321 2.40 -1.62 17.87
C CYS A 321 1.41 -1.91 18.99
N ILE A 322 0.66 -0.89 19.38
CA ILE A 322 -0.25 -0.91 20.53
C ILE A 322 -1.71 -0.84 20.05
N GLU A 323 -2.60 -1.67 20.60
CA GLU A 323 -4.04 -1.66 20.29
C GLU A 323 -4.35 -1.87 18.79
N CYS A 324 -3.45 -2.54 18.07
CA CYS A 324 -3.63 -2.85 16.66
C CYS A 324 -4.60 -4.00 16.44
N LEU A 325 -5.21 -4.03 15.27
CA LEU A 325 -6.22 -5.02 14.93
C LEU A 325 -6.01 -5.53 13.51
N ALA A 326 -5.99 -6.85 13.35
CA ALA A 326 -6.16 -7.52 12.08
C ALA A 326 -7.39 -8.41 12.15
N ALA A 327 -8.47 -8.02 11.49
CA ALA A 327 -9.72 -8.76 11.52
C ALA A 327 -10.46 -8.84 10.20
N HIS A 328 -11.27 -9.89 10.04
CA HIS A 328 -12.02 -10.13 8.82
C HIS A 328 -11.13 -10.21 7.57
N ASN A 329 -9.85 -10.56 7.67
CA ASN A 329 -9.03 -10.72 6.48
C ASN A 329 -9.15 -12.14 5.93
N THR A 330 -9.02 -12.29 4.61
CA THR A 330 -8.93 -13.59 3.94
C THR A 330 -7.52 -13.78 3.41
N LEU A 331 -6.79 -14.76 3.95
CA LEU A 331 -5.41 -15.08 3.59
C LEU A 331 -5.40 -16.39 2.81
N ILE A 332 -4.91 -16.34 1.58
CA ILE A 332 -4.88 -17.46 0.63
C ILE A 332 -3.43 -17.77 0.27
N ASP A 333 -3.03 -18.99 0.58
CA ASP A 333 -1.68 -19.51 0.40
C ASP A 333 -0.57 -18.60 0.93
N PRO A 334 -0.70 -18.04 2.15
CA PRO A 334 0.43 -17.37 2.77
C PRO A 334 1.60 -18.35 2.94
N GLN A 335 2.80 -17.85 2.69
CA GLN A 335 4.06 -18.56 2.86
C GLN A 335 4.75 -18.03 4.12
N GLY A 336 5.89 -18.63 4.49
CA GLY A 336 6.68 -18.13 5.62
C GLY A 336 5.90 -18.16 6.93
N TYR A 337 5.84 -17.04 7.64
CA TYR A 337 5.01 -16.90 8.84
C TYR A 337 3.68 -16.23 8.49
N ILE A 338 2.55 -16.73 8.98
CA ILE A 338 1.26 -16.10 8.67
C ILE A 338 1.11 -14.78 9.43
N VAL A 339 1.47 -14.77 10.71
CA VAL A 339 1.49 -13.58 11.56
C VAL A 339 2.78 -13.53 12.37
N ARG A 340 3.38 -12.35 12.48
CA ARG A 340 4.54 -12.10 13.35
C ARG A 340 4.18 -11.10 14.45
N LEU A 341 4.65 -11.37 15.67
CA LEU A 341 4.57 -10.43 16.80
C LEU A 341 6.01 -10.07 17.19
N LEU A 342 6.45 -8.85 16.93
CA LEU A 342 7.86 -8.45 16.93
C LEU A 342 8.06 -7.20 17.78
N GLU A 343 9.25 -7.09 18.36
CA GLU A 343 9.73 -5.88 19.03
C GLU A 343 11.06 -5.50 18.39
N GLU A 344 11.00 -4.58 17.43
CA GLU A 344 12.16 -4.15 16.66
C GLU A 344 12.74 -2.82 17.20
N HIS A 345 12.01 -2.10 18.04
CA HIS A 345 12.46 -0.86 18.68
C HIS A 345 12.42 -0.97 20.23
N PRO A 346 13.48 -1.52 20.86
CA PRO A 346 13.47 -1.89 22.28
C PRO A 346 13.45 -0.71 23.28
N GLU A 347 13.61 0.52 22.79
CA GLU A 347 13.63 1.74 23.61
C GLU A 347 12.22 2.34 23.81
N LEU A 348 11.23 1.89 23.05
CA LEU A 348 9.85 2.37 23.12
C LEU A 348 8.96 1.45 23.95
N ALA A 349 7.70 1.88 24.14
CA ALA A 349 6.70 1.06 24.79
C ALA A 349 6.51 -0.23 23.97
N ILE A 350 6.54 -1.35 24.67
CA ILE A 350 6.41 -2.68 24.07
C ILE A 350 5.02 -2.82 23.44
N GLY A 351 4.98 -3.38 22.24
CA GLY A 351 3.75 -3.72 21.53
C GLY A 351 2.86 -4.64 22.37
N ARG A 352 1.57 -4.33 22.42
CA ARG A 352 0.60 -5.00 23.28
C ARG A 352 -0.85 -4.76 22.83
N ASP A 353 -1.75 -5.54 23.40
CA ASP A 353 -3.19 -5.41 23.23
C ASP A 353 -3.65 -5.54 21.76
N GLY A 354 -2.84 -6.24 20.96
CA GLY A 354 -3.14 -6.51 19.56
C GLY A 354 -4.17 -7.64 19.39
N GLN A 355 -4.93 -7.60 18.31
CA GLN A 355 -5.98 -8.58 18.03
C GLN A 355 -5.83 -9.18 16.64
N PHE A 356 -5.83 -10.51 16.54
CA PHE A 356 -5.92 -11.26 15.29
C PHE A 356 -7.15 -12.17 15.32
N ILE A 357 -8.28 -11.64 14.86
CA ILE A 357 -9.60 -12.27 15.03
C ILE A 357 -10.45 -12.28 13.77
N ASN A 358 -11.38 -13.22 13.64
CA ASN A 358 -12.30 -13.28 12.50
C ASN A 358 -11.61 -13.42 11.14
N ASN A 359 -10.35 -13.88 11.09
CA ASN A 359 -9.63 -14.07 9.83
C ASN A 359 -9.86 -15.47 9.27
N LEU A 360 -9.93 -15.58 7.95
CA LEU A 360 -10.07 -16.84 7.23
C LEU A 360 -8.74 -17.15 6.51
N ILE A 361 -8.11 -18.26 6.89
CA ILE A 361 -6.79 -18.65 6.41
C ILE A 361 -6.90 -19.99 5.68
N VAL A 362 -6.66 -19.98 4.37
CA VAL A 362 -6.48 -21.17 3.54
C VAL A 362 -5.04 -21.26 3.11
N PHE A 363 -4.35 -22.35 3.44
CA PHE A 363 -2.91 -22.44 3.25
C PHE A 363 -2.45 -23.88 2.96
N LYS A 364 -1.17 -24.02 2.63
CA LYS A 364 -0.46 -25.30 2.59
C LYS A 364 0.51 -25.34 3.76
N ALA A 365 0.36 -26.31 4.65
CA ALA A 365 1.24 -26.49 5.80
C ALA A 365 2.69 -26.75 5.41
N SER A 366 2.93 -27.32 4.21
CA SER A 366 4.28 -27.52 3.65
C SER A 366 4.98 -26.23 3.20
N GLU A 367 4.26 -25.14 2.95
CA GLU A 367 4.82 -23.85 2.51
C GLU A 367 4.92 -22.83 3.67
N THR A 368 4.34 -23.14 4.83
CA THR A 368 4.38 -22.29 6.03
C THR A 368 5.49 -22.70 6.99
N ARG A 369 6.34 -21.75 7.38
CA ARG A 369 7.34 -21.87 8.46
C ARG A 369 6.70 -21.78 9.85
N GLY A 370 5.62 -21.01 10.00
CA GLY A 370 4.86 -20.90 11.23
C GLY A 370 3.54 -20.15 11.07
N TYR A 371 2.65 -20.26 12.05
CA TYR A 371 1.35 -19.60 12.03
C TYR A 371 1.46 -18.20 12.65
N VAL A 372 1.03 -18.04 13.91
CA VAL A 372 1.37 -16.87 14.73
C VAL A 372 2.71 -17.12 15.41
N SER A 373 3.69 -16.24 15.19
CA SER A 373 5.07 -16.42 15.65
C SER A 373 5.55 -15.20 16.45
N PRO A 374 5.70 -15.32 17.78
CA PRO A 374 6.28 -14.27 18.59
C PRO A 374 7.81 -14.23 18.47
N GLY A 375 8.35 -13.04 18.28
CA GLY A 375 9.77 -12.73 18.29
C GLY A 375 10.35 -12.71 19.70
N ARG A 376 11.61 -12.30 19.81
CA ARG A 376 12.25 -12.05 21.11
C ARG A 376 11.64 -10.78 21.72
N ASN A 377 11.47 -10.77 23.04
CA ASN A 377 10.96 -9.63 23.82
C ASN A 377 9.52 -9.17 23.53
N SER A 378 8.81 -9.77 22.58
CA SER A 378 7.38 -9.55 22.38
C SER A 378 6.57 -10.03 23.59
N HIS A 379 5.40 -9.41 23.80
CA HIS A 379 4.44 -9.76 24.85
C HIS A 379 3.17 -10.44 24.26
N PRO A 380 3.29 -11.65 23.67
CA PRO A 380 2.19 -12.33 23.00
C PRO A 380 1.03 -12.68 23.94
N GLU A 381 1.24 -12.72 25.26
CA GLU A 381 0.22 -12.97 26.27
C GLU A 381 -0.83 -11.85 26.34
N THR A 382 -0.53 -10.66 25.82
CA THR A 382 -1.46 -9.54 25.75
C THR A 382 -2.37 -9.60 24.52
N PHE A 383 -2.07 -10.47 23.55
CA PHE A 383 -2.79 -10.52 22.29
C PHE A 383 -4.05 -11.37 22.38
N THR A 384 -5.13 -10.88 21.78
CA THR A 384 -6.35 -11.69 21.58
C THR A 384 -6.28 -12.39 20.23
N LEU A 385 -6.27 -13.73 20.25
CA LEU A 385 -6.23 -14.57 19.06
C LEU A 385 -7.47 -15.48 19.09
N GLY A 386 -8.25 -15.52 18.01
CA GLY A 386 -9.43 -16.38 17.99
C GLY A 386 -10.46 -16.05 16.93
N TRP A 387 -11.52 -16.85 16.87
CA TRP A 387 -12.59 -16.77 15.88
C TRP A 387 -12.03 -16.77 14.45
N ASN A 388 -10.86 -17.38 14.27
CA ASN A 388 -10.25 -17.55 12.97
C ASN A 388 -10.69 -18.90 12.39
N LEU A 389 -10.66 -19.04 11.07
CA LEU A 389 -10.81 -20.32 10.39
C LEU A 389 -9.48 -20.69 9.76
N TRP A 390 -8.93 -21.84 10.15
CA TRP A 390 -7.68 -22.35 9.60
C TRP A 390 -7.91 -23.63 8.81
N TYR A 391 -7.66 -23.57 7.50
CA TYR A 391 -7.82 -24.69 6.59
C TYR A 391 -6.51 -25.01 5.85
N ALA A 392 -5.84 -26.08 6.29
CA ALA A 392 -4.64 -26.60 5.63
C ALA A 392 -5.03 -27.58 4.51
N ARG A 393 -4.81 -27.21 3.26
CA ARG A 393 -5.25 -27.99 2.08
C ARG A 393 -4.48 -29.30 1.90
N ASP A 394 -3.23 -29.34 2.36
CA ASP A 394 -2.30 -30.45 2.24
C ASP A 394 -2.19 -31.28 3.54
N ARG A 395 -3.04 -31.01 4.55
CA ARG A 395 -2.97 -31.70 5.85
C ARG A 395 -4.35 -32.04 6.41
N GLN A 396 -4.82 -33.26 6.07
CA GLN A 396 -6.14 -33.78 6.44
C GLN A 396 -6.45 -33.81 7.95
N ARG A 397 -5.44 -33.84 8.83
CA ARG A 397 -5.60 -33.84 10.30
C ARG A 397 -4.92 -32.63 10.93
N TYR A 398 -5.15 -31.45 10.36
CA TYR A 398 -4.66 -30.21 10.94
C TYR A 398 -5.35 -29.94 12.29
N ARG A 399 -4.55 -29.79 13.36
CA ARG A 399 -5.05 -29.63 14.74
C ARG A 399 -5.18 -28.17 15.18
N GLY A 400 -5.04 -27.23 14.25
CA GLY A 400 -5.05 -25.80 14.50
C GLY A 400 -3.66 -25.19 14.61
N PRO A 401 -3.59 -23.84 14.65
CA PRO A 401 -2.36 -23.14 14.92
C PRO A 401 -2.01 -23.36 16.39
N HIS A 402 -0.77 -23.71 16.70
CA HIS A 402 -0.06 -23.39 17.97
C HIS A 402 1.18 -24.26 18.10
N HIS A 403 2.34 -23.60 18.14
CA HIS A 403 3.64 -24.25 18.37
C HIS A 403 4.50 -23.51 19.41
N ASP A 404 4.08 -22.35 19.90
CA ASP A 404 4.78 -21.56 20.93
C ASP A 404 3.96 -21.51 22.23
N ARG A 405 4.61 -21.74 23.36
CA ARG A 405 3.98 -21.79 24.69
C ARG A 405 3.64 -20.41 25.27
N ARG A 406 4.17 -19.33 24.69
CA ARG A 406 3.91 -17.95 25.11
C ARG A 406 2.59 -17.40 24.58
N LEU A 407 2.02 -18.05 23.55
CA LEU A 407 0.74 -17.65 22.98
C LEU A 407 -0.42 -18.17 23.85
N ALA A 408 -1.40 -17.30 24.10
CA ALA A 408 -2.69 -17.75 24.59
C ALA A 408 -3.35 -18.71 23.59
N MET A 409 -4.16 -19.64 24.09
CA MET A 409 -4.94 -20.53 23.23
C MET A 409 -5.94 -19.71 22.40
N GLU A 410 -6.12 -20.07 21.14
CA GLU A 410 -7.10 -19.37 20.31
C GLU A 410 -8.53 -19.74 20.75
N GLU A 411 -9.35 -18.72 20.98
CA GLU A 411 -10.76 -18.86 21.33
C GLU A 411 -11.62 -19.01 20.06
N GLY A 412 -12.74 -19.75 20.10
CA GLY A 412 -13.73 -19.76 18.99
C GLY A 412 -13.22 -20.22 17.61
N THR A 413 -12.00 -20.74 17.50
CA THR A 413 -11.36 -21.04 16.21
C THR A 413 -11.87 -22.32 15.55
N ILE A 414 -12.15 -22.23 14.25
CA ILE A 414 -12.53 -23.35 13.38
C ILE A 414 -11.26 -23.94 12.74
N LYS A 415 -11.14 -25.28 12.77
CA LYS A 415 -9.90 -25.98 12.38
C LYS A 415 -10.21 -27.10 11.38
N GLY A 416 -9.56 -27.05 10.22
CA GLY A 416 -9.58 -28.14 9.24
C GLY A 416 -10.87 -28.29 8.43
N LEU A 417 -11.82 -27.35 8.55
CA LEU A 417 -13.02 -27.33 7.71
C LEU A 417 -12.80 -26.44 6.48
N ASP A 418 -13.16 -26.94 5.31
CA ASP A 418 -13.12 -26.18 4.06
C ASP A 418 -14.07 -24.98 4.16
N PRO A 419 -13.60 -23.75 3.89
CA PRO A 419 -14.45 -22.55 3.92
C PRO A 419 -15.52 -22.50 2.82
N LYS A 420 -15.47 -23.36 1.80
CA LYS A 420 -16.44 -23.41 0.69
C LYS A 420 -16.60 -22.06 -0.03
N PHE A 421 -15.52 -21.60 -0.64
CA PHE A 421 -15.56 -20.42 -1.52
C PHE A 421 -16.39 -20.66 -2.78
N LEU A 422 -17.04 -19.62 -3.32
CA LEU A 422 -17.85 -19.71 -4.54
C LEU A 422 -17.00 -20.06 -5.78
N ASN A 423 -15.90 -19.34 -6.01
CA ASN A 423 -15.02 -19.59 -7.15
C ASN A 423 -13.58 -19.11 -6.87
N PRO A 424 -12.81 -19.82 -6.03
CA PRO A 424 -11.46 -19.41 -5.67
C PRO A 424 -10.50 -19.47 -6.87
N ALA A 425 -10.76 -20.34 -7.85
CA ALA A 425 -10.02 -20.39 -9.11
C ALA A 425 -10.27 -19.18 -10.01
N ALA A 426 -11.23 -18.32 -9.68
CA ALA A 426 -11.46 -17.01 -10.30
C ALA A 426 -11.16 -15.83 -9.36
N GLY A 427 -10.54 -16.10 -8.19
CA GLY A 427 -10.28 -15.11 -7.14
C GLY A 427 -11.52 -14.60 -6.41
N ASP A 428 -12.66 -15.30 -6.54
CA ASP A 428 -13.89 -15.04 -5.80
C ASP A 428 -13.91 -15.86 -4.50
N TYR A 429 -13.49 -15.21 -3.42
CA TYR A 429 -13.42 -15.79 -2.08
C TYR A 429 -14.69 -15.52 -1.25
N ARG A 430 -15.81 -15.13 -1.88
CA ARG A 430 -17.12 -15.12 -1.21
C ARG A 430 -17.49 -16.53 -0.77
N LEU A 431 -18.26 -16.61 0.31
CA LEU A 431 -18.66 -17.87 0.93
C LEU A 431 -19.94 -18.42 0.29
N ALA A 432 -19.96 -19.73 0.03
CA ALA A 432 -21.19 -20.47 -0.28
C ALA A 432 -22.12 -20.53 0.94
N ALA A 433 -23.41 -20.74 0.71
CA ALA A 433 -24.46 -20.70 1.74
C ALA A 433 -24.29 -21.72 2.88
N ASP A 434 -23.58 -22.81 2.63
CA ASP A 434 -23.30 -23.88 3.60
C ASP A 434 -21.86 -23.84 4.14
N SER A 435 -21.19 -22.70 3.99
CA SER A 435 -19.84 -22.47 4.51
C SER A 435 -19.81 -22.53 6.05
N PRO A 436 -18.81 -23.20 6.65
CA PRO A 436 -18.63 -23.20 8.10
C PRO A 436 -18.16 -21.84 8.65
N ALA A 437 -17.78 -20.88 7.79
CA ALA A 437 -17.32 -19.57 8.24
C ALA A 437 -18.48 -18.60 8.59
N ILE A 438 -19.72 -18.92 8.24
CA ILE A 438 -20.87 -18.01 8.38
C ILE A 438 -21.37 -18.01 9.84
N GLY A 439 -21.55 -16.81 10.41
CA GLY A 439 -22.24 -16.63 11.69
C GLY A 439 -21.47 -17.06 12.93
N LEU A 440 -20.17 -17.33 12.81
CA LEU A 440 -19.32 -17.83 13.91
C LEU A 440 -18.18 -16.89 14.29
N GLY A 441 -18.08 -15.72 13.66
CA GLY A 441 -17.13 -14.70 14.06
C GLY A 441 -17.51 -14.03 15.39
N LYS A 442 -16.52 -13.43 16.05
CA LYS A 442 -16.70 -12.59 17.23
C LYS A 442 -17.46 -11.32 16.84
N GLU A 443 -18.57 -11.04 17.51
CA GLU A 443 -19.24 -9.73 17.43
C GLU A 443 -18.30 -8.61 17.92
N ARG A 444 -18.34 -7.45 17.26
CA ARG A 444 -17.54 -6.28 17.64
C ARG A 444 -18.43 -5.05 17.68
N HIS A 445 -18.80 -4.63 18.89
CA HIS A 445 -19.57 -3.40 19.10
C HIS A 445 -18.73 -2.16 18.76
N GLY A 446 -19.32 -1.17 18.08
CA GLY A 446 -18.67 0.09 17.73
C GLY A 446 -17.91 0.10 16.39
N ASP A 447 -17.78 -1.06 15.73
CA ASP A 447 -17.07 -1.22 14.46
C ASP A 447 -18.02 -1.56 13.31
N ALA A 448 -18.96 -0.64 13.03
CA ALA A 448 -19.81 -0.71 11.85
C ALA A 448 -18.99 -0.39 10.58
N LEU A 449 -18.04 -1.26 10.26
CA LEU A 449 -17.26 -1.20 9.03
C LEU A 449 -17.74 -2.29 8.06
N PRO A 450 -17.72 -1.99 6.76
CA PRO A 450 -18.16 -2.93 5.74
C PRO A 450 -17.17 -4.07 5.51
N ASP A 451 -17.63 -5.08 4.79
CA ASP A 451 -16.82 -6.14 4.22
C ASP A 451 -16.09 -5.66 2.95
N TYR A 452 -15.34 -6.56 2.30
CA TYR A 452 -14.57 -6.25 1.09
C TYR A 452 -15.42 -5.65 -0.04
N ASP A 453 -16.68 -6.08 -0.17
CA ASP A 453 -17.63 -5.63 -1.20
C ASP A 453 -18.44 -4.41 -0.78
N GLY A 454 -18.29 -3.91 0.46
CA GLY A 454 -19.03 -2.76 0.96
C GLY A 454 -20.31 -3.10 1.73
N HIS A 455 -20.56 -4.37 2.07
CA HIS A 455 -21.72 -4.77 2.86
C HIS A 455 -21.38 -4.86 4.34
N PHE A 456 -22.27 -4.42 5.23
CA PHE A 456 -22.07 -4.58 6.66
C PHE A 456 -22.20 -6.04 7.10
N PHE A 457 -21.35 -6.43 8.05
CA PHE A 457 -21.48 -7.71 8.72
C PHE A 457 -22.71 -7.75 9.62
N ALA A 458 -23.33 -8.92 9.74
CA ALA A 458 -24.35 -9.20 10.76
C ALA A 458 -23.74 -9.22 12.17
N PRO A 459 -24.55 -9.07 13.25
CA PRO A 459 -24.07 -9.12 14.64
C PRO A 459 -23.28 -10.39 14.97
N SER A 460 -23.67 -11.54 14.41
CA SER A 460 -22.81 -12.72 14.32
C SER A 460 -22.13 -12.72 12.95
N PRO A 461 -20.93 -12.14 12.82
CA PRO A 461 -20.33 -11.93 11.51
C PRO A 461 -19.80 -13.25 10.94
N ALA A 462 -19.70 -13.30 9.61
CA ALA A 462 -18.88 -14.32 8.96
C ALA A 462 -17.38 -14.08 9.25
N ILE A 463 -16.62 -15.18 9.27
CA ILE A 463 -15.15 -15.18 9.36
C ILE A 463 -14.58 -14.94 7.97
N GLY A 464 -13.61 -14.04 7.85
CA GLY A 464 -13.00 -13.61 6.58
C GLY A 464 -13.58 -12.30 6.03
N ALA A 465 -13.16 -11.95 4.81
CA ALA A 465 -13.36 -10.63 4.21
C ALA A 465 -14.75 -10.34 3.65
N TYR A 466 -15.68 -11.29 3.73
CA TYR A 466 -17.02 -11.17 3.15
C TYR A 466 -18.09 -11.52 4.19
N SER A 467 -19.14 -10.70 4.29
CA SER A 467 -20.21 -10.80 5.27
C SER A 467 -21.17 -11.98 5.06
N HIS A 468 -21.24 -12.52 3.83
CA HIS A 468 -22.22 -13.50 3.33
C HIS A 468 -23.69 -13.06 3.45
N THR A 469 -24.17 -12.80 4.66
CA THR A 469 -25.51 -12.27 4.94
C THR A 469 -25.48 -10.75 4.87
N ARG A 470 -26.21 -10.17 3.91
CA ARG A 470 -26.32 -8.73 3.75
C ARG A 470 -27.31 -8.18 4.78
N VAL A 471 -26.85 -7.31 5.66
CA VAL A 471 -27.76 -6.47 6.45
C VAL A 471 -28.04 -5.22 5.61
N SER A 472 -29.32 -4.96 5.29
CA SER A 472 -29.72 -3.69 4.69
C SER A 472 -29.47 -2.57 5.71
N THR A 473 -28.79 -1.52 5.27
CA THR A 473 -28.57 -0.28 6.03
C THR A 473 -29.86 0.36 6.46
#